data_AF-A9P1J4-F1
#
_entry.id   AF-A9P1J4-F1
#
_cell.length_a   1.000
_cell.length_b   1.000
_cell.length_c   1.000
_cell.angle_alpha   90.00
_cell.angle_beta   90.00
_cell.angle_gamma   90.00
#
_symmetry.space_group_name_H-M   'P 1'
#
loop_
_entity.id
_entity.type
_entity.pdbx_description
1 polymer ?
#
loop_
_entity_poly.entity_id
_entity_poly.type
_entity_poly.pdbx_seq_one_letter_code
_entity_poly.pdbx_strand_id
1 'polypeptide(L)'
;MSKDLPNSLMDLFGELDGHDDKLGSVASALSVRLGWIIISLQSKLDVKSNLYQDVSLTYLFLMNNLHYIVKKVKGSKLLGLLGYGWLRKNQGRVRQYAENYEREAWMKALNCLRDEGIHVRGDFSSGVSQQVLEDRFKGFNFAIEEALRKHSGWMVPDLQLEEELRISIAEQMIPAYRSFLGRLRKYLKSGSQSNMYIKYTPEDLETHLLDLFHSNPSVSSRTSEISSRTSEISS
;
A
#
# COMPACT_ATOMS: atom_id res chain seq x y z
N MET A 1 9.71 -2.41 -19.41
CA MET A 1 9.54 -1.48 -20.54
C MET A 1 10.41 -0.26 -20.29
N SER A 2 11.41 -0.05 -21.15
CA SER A 2 12.29 1.13 -21.11
C SER A 2 11.44 2.37 -21.31
N LYS A 3 11.39 3.26 -20.33
CA LYS A 3 10.90 4.63 -20.54
C LYS A 3 12.14 5.47 -20.68
N ASP A 4 12.38 5.93 -21.90
CA ASP A 4 13.48 6.82 -22.23
C ASP A 4 13.47 8.02 -21.27
N LEU A 5 14.66 8.38 -20.80
CA LEU A 5 14.87 9.57 -20.00
C LEU A 5 14.36 10.77 -20.82
N PRO A 6 13.56 11.68 -20.26
CA PRO A 6 13.09 12.85 -21.00
C PRO A 6 14.29 13.64 -21.54
N ASN A 7 14.28 13.90 -22.86
CA ASN A 7 15.37 14.53 -23.58
C ASN A 7 15.45 16.05 -23.35
N SER A 8 14.47 16.65 -22.66
CA SER A 8 14.38 18.08 -22.43
C SER A 8 13.84 18.44 -21.05
N LEU A 9 14.33 19.55 -20.48
CA LEU A 9 13.82 20.15 -19.25
C LEU A 9 12.37 20.63 -19.42
N MET A 10 11.95 20.98 -20.63
CA MET A 10 10.58 21.40 -20.93
C MET A 10 9.57 20.25 -20.77
N ASP A 11 9.95 19.03 -21.13
CA ASP A 11 9.13 17.83 -20.92
C ASP A 11 8.97 17.50 -19.43
N LEU A 12 9.86 18.04 -18.60
CA LEU A 12 9.96 17.77 -17.17
C LEU A 12 9.18 18.75 -16.30
N PHE A 13 9.14 20.03 -16.69
CA PHE A 13 8.56 21.09 -15.87
C PHE A 13 7.14 21.49 -16.30
N GLY A 14 6.71 21.15 -17.51
CA GLY A 14 5.53 21.78 -18.10
C GLY A 14 5.79 23.27 -18.31
N GLU A 15 4.99 23.93 -19.15
CA GLU A 15 5.09 25.37 -19.38
C GLU A 15 5.25 26.09 -18.03
N LEU A 16 6.41 26.72 -17.85
CA LEU A 16 6.64 27.63 -16.73
C LEU A 16 5.61 28.74 -16.88
N ASP A 17 4.56 28.69 -16.06
CA ASP A 17 3.47 29.66 -16.11
C ASP A 17 4.06 31.06 -15.93
N GLY A 18 3.97 31.84 -17.01
CA GLY A 18 4.63 33.13 -17.13
C GLY A 18 3.77 34.22 -16.51
N HIS A 19 4.28 34.82 -15.43
CA HIS A 19 4.03 36.22 -15.07
C HIS A 19 5.09 36.68 -14.06
N ASP A 20 6.25 37.12 -14.56
CA ASP A 20 6.94 38.37 -14.19
C ASP A 20 8.32 38.43 -14.83
N ASP A 21 8.56 39.48 -15.61
CA ASP A 21 9.69 39.73 -16.51
C ASP A 21 11.05 40.01 -15.82
N LYS A 22 11.32 39.36 -14.70
CA LYS A 22 12.65 39.34 -14.04
C LYS A 22 13.14 37.95 -13.62
N LEU A 23 12.43 36.89 -13.96
CA LEU A 23 12.82 35.49 -13.68
C LEU A 23 13.48 34.78 -14.89
N GLY A 24 13.50 35.44 -16.05
CA GLY A 24 13.93 34.91 -17.35
C GLY A 24 15.43 34.83 -17.61
N SER A 25 16.28 34.70 -16.58
CA SER A 25 17.70 34.39 -16.77
C SER A 25 17.99 33.00 -16.20
N VAL A 26 17.61 32.00 -17.00
CA VAL A 26 18.05 30.59 -16.96
C VAL A 26 17.91 29.95 -15.59
N ALA A 27 17.07 28.91 -15.46
CA ALA A 27 17.15 28.01 -14.31
C ALA A 27 18.64 27.75 -14.00
N SER A 28 19.13 28.26 -12.87
CA SER A 28 20.57 28.31 -12.57
C SER A 28 21.17 26.93 -12.88
N ALA A 29 22.41 26.87 -13.38
CA ALA A 29 23.06 25.58 -13.67
C ALA A 29 22.96 24.61 -12.48
N LEU A 30 22.88 25.14 -11.25
CA LEU A 30 22.57 24.41 -10.03
C LEU A 30 21.15 23.80 -10.01
N SER A 31 20.11 24.57 -10.33
CA SER A 31 18.71 24.12 -10.39
C SER A 31 18.52 22.99 -11.40
N VAL A 32 19.14 23.11 -12.58
CA VAL A 32 19.12 22.05 -13.60
C VAL A 32 19.79 20.77 -13.06
N ARG A 33 20.96 20.88 -12.43
CA ARG A 33 21.65 19.74 -11.82
C ARG A 33 20.82 19.09 -10.71
N LEU A 34 20.16 19.87 -9.86
CA LEU A 34 19.29 19.37 -8.79
C LEU A 34 18.08 18.62 -9.34
N GLY A 35 17.44 19.14 -10.39
CA GLY A 35 16.37 18.44 -11.11
C GLY A 35 16.85 17.09 -11.64
N TRP A 36 18.00 17.06 -12.31
CA TRP A 36 18.61 15.82 -12.81
C TRP A 36 18.92 14.80 -11.71
N ILE A 37 19.40 15.24 -10.55
CA ILE A 37 19.66 14.36 -9.40
C ILE A 37 18.37 13.71 -8.92
N ILE A 38 17.27 14.47 -8.83
CA ILE A 38 15.97 13.94 -8.37
C ILE A 38 15.42 12.92 -9.37
N ILE A 39 15.49 13.19 -10.67
CA ILE A 39 15.08 12.22 -11.71
C ILE A 39 15.94 10.96 -11.63
N SER A 40 17.25 11.13 -11.52
CA SER A 40 18.20 10.01 -11.45
C SER A 40 17.93 9.15 -10.21
N LEU A 41 17.59 9.78 -9.08
CA LEU A 41 17.18 9.07 -7.87
C LEU A 41 15.88 8.30 -8.10
N GLN A 42 14.84 8.93 -8.67
CA GLN A 42 13.58 8.26 -8.99
C GLN A 42 13.79 7.05 -9.91
N SER A 43 14.60 7.20 -10.96
CA SER A 43 14.92 6.11 -11.88
C SER A 43 15.67 4.96 -11.18
N LYS A 44 16.63 5.27 -10.30
CA LYS A 44 17.32 4.24 -9.50
C LYS A 44 16.37 3.51 -8.55
N LEU A 45 15.40 4.22 -7.97
CA LEU A 45 14.37 3.61 -7.12
C LEU A 45 13.46 2.69 -7.95
N ASP A 46 13.06 3.09 -9.16
CA ASP A 46 12.29 2.25 -10.09
C ASP A 46 13.07 0.99 -10.51
N VAL A 47 14.39 1.07 -10.69
CA VAL A 47 15.20 -0.12 -10.98
C VAL A 47 15.31 -1.02 -9.75
N LYS A 48 15.58 -0.42 -8.57
CA LYS A 48 15.75 -1.16 -7.31
C LYS A 48 14.47 -1.87 -6.87
N SER A 49 13.31 -1.30 -7.16
CA SER A 49 12.01 -1.89 -6.78
C SER A 49 11.76 -3.24 -7.46
N ASN A 50 12.38 -3.51 -8.61
CA ASN A 50 12.31 -4.81 -9.31
C ASN A 50 13.05 -5.95 -8.60
N LEU A 51 13.82 -5.65 -7.54
CA LEU A 51 14.49 -6.68 -6.75
C LEU A 51 13.56 -7.36 -5.74
N TYR A 52 12.40 -6.76 -5.46
CA TYR A 52 11.39 -7.36 -4.61
C TYR A 52 10.59 -8.41 -5.39
N GLN A 53 10.48 -9.61 -4.83
CA GLN A 53 9.66 -10.68 -5.41
C GLN A 53 8.17 -10.43 -5.20
N ASP A 54 7.80 -9.81 -4.08
CA ASP A 54 6.41 -9.47 -3.77
C ASP A 54 6.04 -8.12 -4.41
N VAL A 55 5.05 -8.14 -5.30
CA VAL A 55 4.61 -6.97 -6.06
C VAL A 55 4.02 -5.89 -5.14
N SER A 56 3.34 -6.28 -4.06
CA SER A 56 2.82 -5.30 -3.10
C SER A 56 3.97 -4.59 -2.37
N LEU A 57 5.04 -5.32 -2.02
CA LEU A 57 6.25 -4.71 -1.44
C LEU A 57 6.97 -3.76 -2.40
N THR A 58 7.01 -4.08 -3.70
CA THR A 58 7.50 -3.17 -4.75
C THR A 58 6.77 -1.83 -4.70
N TYR A 59 5.43 -1.85 -4.65
CA TYR A 59 4.63 -0.63 -4.60
C TYR A 59 4.76 0.12 -3.28
N LEU A 60 4.81 -0.58 -2.14
CA LEU A 60 5.04 0.04 -0.83
C LEU A 60 6.39 0.76 -0.79
N PHE A 61 7.44 0.14 -1.33
CA PHE A 61 8.77 0.74 -1.45
C PHE A 61 8.74 2.02 -2.30
N LEU A 62 8.12 1.96 -3.48
CA LEU A 62 8.03 3.12 -4.38
C LEU A 62 7.21 4.26 -3.76
N MET A 63 6.09 3.94 -3.11
CA MET A 63 5.24 4.87 -2.38
C MET A 63 6.03 5.60 -1.29
N ASN A 64 6.69 4.86 -0.38
CA ASN A 64 7.46 5.42 0.73
C ASN A 64 8.55 6.38 0.24
N ASN A 65 9.35 5.94 -0.74
CA ASN A 65 10.47 6.75 -1.22
C ASN A 65 9.99 7.97 -2.00
N LEU A 66 8.97 7.85 -2.86
CA LEU A 66 8.46 8.99 -3.61
C LEU A 66 7.77 10.01 -2.69
N HIS A 67 7.01 9.54 -1.70
CA HIS A 67 6.40 10.41 -0.69
C HIS A 67 7.45 11.21 0.06
N TYR A 68 8.54 10.55 0.48
CA TYR A 68 9.66 11.23 1.13
C TYR A 68 10.27 12.32 0.24
N ILE A 69 10.56 12.01 -1.03
CA ILE A 69 11.09 12.99 -1.99
C ILE A 69 10.13 14.18 -2.14
N VAL A 70 8.83 13.91 -2.33
CA VAL A 70 7.78 14.93 -2.45
C VAL A 70 7.74 15.83 -1.20
N LYS A 71 7.78 15.25 0.00
CA LYS A 71 7.77 15.99 1.28
C LYS A 71 9.02 16.86 1.43
N LYS A 72 10.20 16.35 1.07
CA LYS A 72 11.46 17.12 1.10
C LYS A 72 11.50 18.25 0.07
N VAL A 73 10.97 18.02 -1.14
CA VAL A 73 10.84 19.09 -2.14
C VAL A 73 9.87 20.16 -1.66
N LYS A 74 8.68 19.78 -1.19
CA LYS A 74 7.66 20.71 -0.69
C LYS A 74 8.16 21.57 0.48
N GLY A 75 8.98 21.00 1.36
CA GLY A 75 9.56 21.69 2.51
C GLY A 75 10.83 22.50 2.22
N SER A 76 11.24 22.68 0.97
CA SER A 76 12.48 23.38 0.61
C SER A 76 12.29 24.34 -0.56
N LYS A 77 13.32 25.14 -0.86
CA LYS A 77 13.35 26.04 -2.03
C LYS A 77 13.26 25.30 -3.36
N LEU A 78 13.42 23.97 -3.35
CA LEU A 78 13.29 23.13 -4.54
C LEU A 78 11.88 23.17 -5.13
N LEU A 79 10.84 23.41 -4.33
CA LEU A 79 9.48 23.55 -4.86
C LEU A 79 9.36 24.72 -5.85
N GLY A 80 9.98 25.87 -5.53
CA GLY A 80 10.01 27.02 -6.44
C GLY A 80 10.80 26.75 -7.72
N LEU A 81 11.77 25.83 -7.68
CA LEU A 81 12.57 25.44 -8.85
C LEU A 81 11.88 24.40 -9.71
N LEU A 82 11.21 23.42 -9.10
CA LEU A 82 10.56 22.31 -9.81
C LEU A 82 9.12 22.62 -10.23
N GLY A 83 8.51 23.62 -9.60
CA GLY A 83 7.14 24.04 -9.87
C GLY A 83 6.08 23.14 -9.27
N TYR A 84 4.87 23.69 -9.15
CA TYR A 84 3.70 22.98 -8.62
C TYR A 84 3.20 21.87 -9.55
N GLY A 85 3.48 21.95 -10.87
CA GLY A 85 3.17 20.88 -11.82
C GLY A 85 3.90 19.58 -11.50
N TRP A 86 5.21 19.66 -11.23
CA TRP A 86 5.99 18.52 -10.76
C TRP A 86 5.45 17.97 -9.44
N LEU A 87 5.10 18.84 -8.48
CA LEU A 87 4.54 18.44 -7.19
C LEU A 87 3.24 17.64 -7.37
N ARG A 88 2.28 18.19 -8.13
CA ARG A 88 0.98 17.56 -8.38
C ARG A 88 1.12 16.22 -9.08
N LYS A 89 2.00 16.13 -10.09
CA LYS A 89 2.29 14.88 -10.82
C LYS A 89 2.84 13.80 -9.88
N ASN A 90 3.80 14.13 -9.04
CA ASN A 90 4.42 13.15 -8.13
C ASN A 90 3.50 12.79 -6.96
N GLN A 91 2.68 13.70 -6.44
CA GLN A 91 1.61 13.36 -5.50
C GLN A 91 0.58 12.39 -6.11
N GLY A 92 0.22 12.58 -7.38
CA GLY A 92 -0.62 11.63 -8.12
C GLY A 92 0.02 10.25 -8.22
N ARG A 93 1.33 10.17 -8.50
CA ARG A 93 2.07 8.90 -8.51
C ARG A 93 2.12 8.23 -7.14
N VAL A 94 2.28 8.98 -6.05
CA VAL A 94 2.25 8.41 -4.68
C VAL A 94 0.91 7.73 -4.42
N ARG A 95 -0.21 8.42 -4.73
CA ARG A 95 -1.55 7.83 -4.60
C ARG A 95 -1.72 6.58 -5.46
N GLN A 96 -1.26 6.63 -6.72
CA GLN A 96 -1.30 5.46 -7.60
C GLN A 96 -0.50 4.27 -7.03
N TYR A 97 0.66 4.51 -6.42
CA TYR A 97 1.42 3.45 -5.76
C TYR A 97 0.70 2.90 -4.52
N ALA A 98 0.02 3.75 -3.74
CA ALA A 98 -0.81 3.29 -2.62
C ALA A 98 -1.97 2.40 -3.10
N GLU A 99 -2.73 2.84 -4.10
CA GLU A 99 -3.83 2.06 -4.71
C GLU A 99 -3.33 0.71 -5.28
N ASN A 100 -2.16 0.73 -5.94
CA ASN A 100 -1.56 -0.50 -6.46
C ASN A 100 -1.11 -1.43 -5.33
N TYR A 101 -0.48 -0.89 -4.28
CA TYR A 101 -0.14 -1.68 -3.11
C TYR A 101 -1.39 -2.34 -2.53
N GLU A 102 -2.44 -1.56 -2.23
CA GLU A 102 -3.68 -2.07 -1.64
C GLU A 102 -4.30 -3.17 -2.49
N ARG A 103 -4.36 -2.96 -3.80
CA ARG A 103 -4.90 -3.92 -4.74
C ARG A 103 -4.10 -5.23 -4.72
N GLU A 104 -2.78 -5.18 -4.90
CA GLU A 104 -1.96 -6.40 -4.94
C GLU A 104 -1.91 -7.11 -3.57
N ALA A 105 -1.97 -6.35 -2.49
CA ALA A 105 -1.94 -6.83 -1.10
C ALA A 105 -3.24 -7.55 -0.70
N TRP A 106 -4.40 -6.97 -1.03
CA TRP A 106 -5.69 -7.34 -0.40
C TRP A 106 -6.72 -7.91 -1.37
N MET A 107 -6.49 -7.84 -2.69
CA MET A 107 -7.46 -8.32 -3.68
C MET A 107 -7.83 -9.79 -3.50
N LYS A 108 -6.88 -10.65 -3.09
CA LYS A 108 -7.17 -12.08 -2.84
C LYS A 108 -8.23 -12.25 -1.75
N ALA A 109 -8.07 -11.55 -0.63
CA ALA A 109 -9.03 -11.58 0.47
C ALA A 109 -10.37 -10.97 0.04
N LEU A 110 -10.36 -9.82 -0.64
CA LEU A 110 -11.58 -9.16 -1.14
C LEU A 110 -12.34 -10.04 -2.16
N ASN A 111 -11.64 -10.79 -3.00
CA ASN A 111 -12.26 -11.70 -3.97
C ASN A 111 -12.98 -12.87 -3.30
N CYS A 112 -12.53 -13.32 -2.13
CA CYS A 112 -13.26 -14.31 -1.33
C CYS A 112 -14.59 -13.77 -0.79
N LEU A 113 -14.77 -12.46 -0.72
CA LEU A 113 -15.99 -11.80 -0.22
C LEU A 113 -16.99 -11.42 -1.33
N ARG A 114 -16.63 -11.59 -2.61
CA ARG A 114 -17.48 -11.26 -3.76
C ARG A 114 -18.64 -12.24 -3.94
N ASP A 115 -19.72 -11.73 -4.53
CA ASP A 115 -20.95 -12.49 -4.81
C ASP A 115 -20.89 -13.32 -6.12
N GLU A 116 -19.86 -13.10 -6.93
CA GLU A 116 -19.62 -13.79 -8.20
C GLU A 116 -19.35 -15.29 -7.94
N GLY A 117 -20.16 -16.15 -8.57
CA GLY A 117 -20.09 -17.61 -8.42
C GLY A 117 -20.85 -18.18 -7.22
N ILE A 118 -21.50 -17.33 -6.41
CA ILE A 118 -22.34 -17.77 -5.27
C ILE A 118 -23.75 -18.19 -5.74
N HIS A 119 -24.21 -17.66 -6.88
CA HIS A 119 -25.50 -17.99 -7.49
C HIS A 119 -25.31 -18.92 -8.70
N VAL A 120 -25.69 -20.19 -8.58
CA VAL A 120 -25.89 -21.04 -9.76
C VAL A 120 -27.20 -20.57 -10.41
N ARG A 121 -27.07 -19.93 -11.58
CA ARG A 121 -28.21 -19.50 -12.39
C ARG A 121 -28.75 -20.73 -13.12
N GLY A 122 -29.65 -21.48 -12.48
CA GLY A 122 -30.33 -22.61 -13.11
C GLY A 122 -31.18 -23.41 -12.12
N ASP A 123 -32.48 -23.47 -12.42
CA ASP A 123 -33.51 -24.41 -11.96
C ASP A 123 -33.74 -24.66 -10.46
N PHE A 124 -34.94 -24.24 -10.02
CA PHE A 124 -35.81 -24.80 -8.98
C PHE A 124 -35.30 -25.14 -7.57
N SER A 125 -34.04 -24.89 -7.22
CA SER A 125 -33.59 -24.79 -5.82
C SER A 125 -32.82 -23.48 -5.61
N SER A 126 -33.49 -22.47 -5.07
CA SER A 126 -32.94 -21.14 -4.79
C SER A 126 -31.98 -21.14 -3.59
N GLY A 127 -30.95 -21.97 -3.61
CA GLY A 127 -30.02 -22.15 -2.49
C GLY A 127 -28.59 -21.94 -2.93
N VAL A 128 -27.94 -20.92 -2.38
CA VAL A 128 -26.47 -20.89 -2.32
C VAL A 128 -26.01 -22.16 -1.60
N SER A 129 -25.13 -22.94 -2.21
CA SER A 129 -24.58 -24.13 -1.55
C SER A 129 -23.80 -23.70 -0.30
N GLN A 130 -24.19 -24.24 0.86
CA GLN A 130 -23.49 -24.01 2.13
C GLN A 130 -21.99 -24.30 1.99
N GLN A 131 -21.63 -25.34 1.22
CA GLN A 131 -20.25 -25.71 0.95
C GLN A 131 -19.45 -24.58 0.28
N VAL A 132 -20.05 -23.89 -0.70
CA VAL A 132 -19.38 -22.78 -1.41
C VAL A 132 -19.11 -21.62 -0.47
N LEU A 133 -20.05 -21.31 0.44
CA LEU A 133 -19.84 -20.28 1.45
C LEU A 133 -18.74 -20.67 2.44
N GLU A 134 -18.71 -21.93 2.88
CA GLU A 134 -17.66 -22.45 3.76
C GLU A 134 -16.26 -22.36 3.12
N ASP A 135 -16.14 -22.75 1.85
CA ASP A 135 -14.87 -22.68 1.12
C ASP A 135 -14.42 -21.23 0.92
N ARG A 136 -15.35 -20.29 0.70
CA ARG A 136 -15.07 -18.85 0.64
C ARG A 136 -14.55 -18.32 1.98
N PHE A 137 -15.12 -18.72 3.11
CA PHE A 137 -14.63 -18.34 4.44
C PHE A 137 -13.22 -18.85 4.72
N LYS A 138 -12.96 -20.12 4.41
CA LYS A 138 -11.61 -20.70 4.56
C LYS A 138 -10.59 -19.96 3.69
N GLY A 139 -10.96 -19.67 2.44
CA GLY A 139 -10.15 -18.87 1.52
C GLY A 139 -9.88 -17.46 2.05
N PHE A 140 -10.90 -16.79 2.59
CA PHE A 140 -10.77 -15.48 3.20
C PHE A 140 -9.82 -15.49 4.41
N ASN A 141 -10.04 -16.41 5.36
CA ASN A 141 -9.21 -16.54 6.56
C ASN A 141 -7.75 -16.79 6.19
N PHE A 142 -7.50 -17.68 5.21
CA PHE A 142 -6.15 -17.92 4.72
C PHE A 142 -5.53 -16.65 4.11
N ALA A 143 -6.25 -15.97 3.22
CA ALA A 143 -5.75 -14.78 2.52
C ALA A 143 -5.49 -13.61 3.47
N ILE A 144 -6.39 -13.36 4.44
CA ILE A 144 -6.23 -12.27 5.40
C ILE A 144 -5.08 -12.54 6.37
N GLU A 145 -4.92 -13.78 6.85
CA GLU A 145 -3.81 -14.17 7.73
C GLU A 145 -2.46 -14.09 7.01
N GLU A 146 -2.42 -14.54 5.75
CA GLU A 146 -1.22 -14.42 4.91
C GLU A 146 -0.83 -12.94 4.75
N ALA A 147 -1.78 -12.07 4.42
CA ALA A 147 -1.55 -10.64 4.24
C ALA A 147 -1.11 -9.95 5.54
N LEU A 148 -1.84 -10.17 6.65
CA LEU A 148 -1.49 -9.62 7.97
C LEU A 148 -0.09 -10.06 8.41
N ARG A 149 0.26 -11.34 8.24
CA ARG A 149 1.59 -11.87 8.58
C ARG A 149 2.69 -11.24 7.73
N LYS A 150 2.47 -11.05 6.43
CA LYS A 150 3.46 -10.43 5.54
C LYS A 150 3.66 -8.97 5.88
N HIS A 151 2.57 -8.22 6.06
CA HIS A 151 2.60 -6.76 6.14
C HIS A 151 2.92 -6.24 7.55
N SER A 152 2.78 -7.07 8.59
CA SER A 152 3.20 -6.71 9.96
C SER A 152 4.71 -6.47 10.09
N GLY A 153 5.52 -7.08 9.23
CA GLY A 153 6.97 -6.86 9.18
C GLY A 153 7.41 -5.69 8.30
N TRP A 154 6.46 -5.00 7.64
CA TRP A 154 6.76 -3.89 6.74
C TRP A 154 6.61 -2.55 7.46
N MET A 155 7.32 -1.53 6.95
CA MET A 155 7.40 -0.23 7.59
C MET A 155 6.96 0.87 6.62
N VAL A 156 6.11 1.78 7.10
CA VAL A 156 5.77 3.05 6.46
C VAL A 156 6.26 4.17 7.37
N PRO A 157 7.45 4.77 7.11
CA PRO A 157 8.08 5.68 8.08
C PRO A 157 7.33 6.99 8.33
N ASP A 158 6.45 7.40 7.42
CA ASP A 158 5.68 8.63 7.54
C ASP A 158 4.32 8.35 8.18
N LEU A 159 4.13 8.81 9.42
CA LEU A 159 2.96 8.48 10.24
C LEU A 159 1.61 8.86 9.58
N GLN A 160 1.57 9.97 8.85
CA GLN A 160 0.35 10.38 8.16
C GLN A 160 0.03 9.43 7.01
N LEU A 161 1.02 9.10 6.18
CA LEU A 161 0.85 8.13 5.10
C LEU A 161 0.47 6.73 5.62
N GLU A 162 1.07 6.34 6.75
CA GLU A 162 0.77 5.09 7.45
C GLU A 162 -0.68 5.02 7.93
N GLU A 163 -1.16 6.08 8.59
CA GLU A 163 -2.54 6.20 9.06
C GLU A 163 -3.54 6.21 7.90
N GLU A 164 -3.29 7.01 6.87
CA GLU A 164 -4.12 7.07 5.66
C GLU A 164 -4.26 5.68 5.00
N LEU A 165 -3.16 4.94 4.93
CA LEU A 165 -3.14 3.60 4.34
C LEU A 165 -3.94 2.59 5.17
N ARG A 166 -3.80 2.61 6.50
CA ARG A 166 -4.57 1.75 7.41
C ARG A 166 -6.07 2.00 7.29
N ILE A 167 -6.45 3.28 7.30
CA ILE A 167 -7.85 3.69 7.17
C ILE A 167 -8.41 3.22 5.83
N SER A 168 -7.71 3.48 4.72
CA SER A 168 -8.15 3.07 3.38
C SER A 168 -8.38 1.55 3.27
N ILE A 169 -7.46 0.73 3.81
CA ILE A 169 -7.61 -0.73 3.81
C ILE A 169 -8.84 -1.16 4.64
N ALA A 170 -9.03 -0.58 5.83
CA ALA A 170 -10.17 -0.89 6.68
C ALA A 170 -11.51 -0.48 6.04
N GLU A 171 -11.56 0.70 5.42
CA GLU A 171 -12.74 1.21 4.70
C GLU A 171 -13.18 0.32 3.53
N GLN A 172 -12.24 -0.40 2.90
CA GLN A 172 -12.55 -1.37 1.86
C GLN A 172 -12.93 -2.74 2.42
N MET A 173 -12.16 -3.24 3.39
CA MET A 173 -12.28 -4.62 3.87
C MET A 173 -13.48 -4.81 4.79
N ILE A 174 -13.71 -3.89 5.74
CA ILE A 174 -14.71 -4.07 6.79
C ILE A 174 -16.14 -4.06 6.24
N PRO A 175 -16.54 -3.13 5.35
CA PRO A 175 -17.87 -3.17 4.75
C PRO A 175 -18.09 -4.46 3.92
N ALA A 176 -17.08 -4.89 3.16
CA ALA A 176 -17.16 -6.13 2.39
C ALA A 176 -17.35 -7.35 3.30
N TYR A 177 -16.60 -7.43 4.40
CA TYR A 177 -16.65 -8.53 5.35
C TYR A 177 -17.99 -8.56 6.13
N ARG A 178 -18.46 -7.41 6.62
CA ARG A 178 -19.77 -7.28 7.29
C ARG A 178 -20.91 -7.71 6.35
N SER A 179 -20.86 -7.27 5.10
CA SER A 179 -21.84 -7.63 4.06
C SER A 179 -21.86 -9.15 3.83
N PHE A 180 -20.69 -9.77 3.71
CA PHE A 180 -20.54 -11.22 3.53
C PHE A 180 -21.07 -12.03 4.73
N LEU A 181 -20.74 -11.63 5.97
CA LEU A 181 -21.27 -12.24 7.19
C LEU A 181 -22.80 -12.13 7.28
N GLY A 182 -23.37 -10.99 6.91
CA GLY A 182 -24.81 -10.77 6.89
C GLY A 182 -25.54 -11.73 5.94
N ARG A 183 -24.94 -12.07 4.79
CA ARG A 183 -25.48 -13.07 3.86
C ARG A 183 -25.42 -14.47 4.45
N LEU A 184 -24.29 -14.84 5.05
CA LEU A 184 -24.11 -16.16 5.69
C LEU A 184 -25.19 -16.43 6.75
N ARG A 185 -25.48 -15.46 7.62
CA ARG A 185 -26.52 -15.58 8.67
C ARG A 185 -27.90 -15.97 8.12
N LYS A 186 -28.22 -15.64 6.87
CA LYS A 186 -29.49 -16.03 6.22
C LYS A 186 -29.54 -17.53 5.92
N TYR A 187 -28.40 -18.15 5.61
CA TYR A 187 -28.28 -19.58 5.29
C TYR A 187 -28.06 -20.46 6.52
N LEU A 188 -27.45 -19.91 7.57
CA LEU A 188 -27.11 -20.65 8.80
C LEU A 188 -28.29 -20.94 9.74
N LYS A 189 -29.46 -20.34 9.51
CA LYS A 189 -30.67 -20.64 10.32
C LYS A 189 -31.11 -22.12 10.22
N SER A 190 -30.48 -22.94 9.38
CA SER A 190 -30.81 -24.35 9.16
C SER A 190 -29.81 -25.38 9.74
N GLY A 191 -28.72 -25.00 10.43
CA GLY A 191 -27.78 -26.00 10.95
C GLY A 191 -26.62 -25.46 11.77
N SER A 192 -26.34 -26.11 12.90
CA SER A 192 -25.53 -25.68 14.05
C SER A 192 -23.99 -25.56 13.82
N GLN A 193 -23.51 -25.35 12.59
CA GLN A 193 -22.06 -25.40 12.26
C GLN A 193 -21.42 -24.02 11.96
N SER A 194 -22.16 -22.92 12.10
CA SER A 194 -21.67 -21.57 11.74
C SER A 194 -20.45 -21.06 12.50
N ASN A 195 -20.33 -21.44 13.78
CA ASN A 195 -19.28 -20.93 14.67
C ASN A 195 -17.90 -21.55 14.40
N MET A 196 -17.80 -22.61 13.58
CA MET A 196 -16.50 -23.24 13.31
C MET A 196 -15.63 -22.48 12.30
N TYR A 197 -16.19 -21.58 11.50
CA TYR A 197 -15.49 -20.99 10.35
C TYR A 197 -15.25 -19.48 10.45
N ILE A 198 -15.97 -18.78 11.33
CA ILE A 198 -15.81 -17.34 11.57
C ILE A 198 -14.68 -17.18 12.59
N LYS A 199 -13.47 -16.83 12.12
CA LYS A 199 -12.30 -16.66 12.97
C LYS A 199 -12.18 -15.25 13.56
N TYR A 200 -12.69 -14.25 12.86
CA TYR A 200 -12.60 -12.84 13.23
C TYR A 200 -14.00 -12.23 13.31
N THR A 201 -14.31 -11.50 14.38
CA THR A 201 -15.41 -10.53 14.32
C THR A 201 -14.99 -9.36 13.42
N PRO A 202 -15.94 -8.59 12.85
CA PRO A 202 -15.60 -7.37 12.12
C PRO A 202 -14.73 -6.41 12.93
N GLU A 203 -15.00 -6.31 14.24
CA GLU A 203 -14.29 -5.43 15.17
C GLU A 203 -12.86 -5.93 15.43
N ASP A 204 -12.66 -7.25 15.60
CA ASP A 204 -11.32 -7.84 15.72
C ASP A 204 -10.50 -7.63 14.44
N LEU A 205 -11.13 -7.84 13.27
CA LEU A 205 -10.48 -7.63 11.99
C LEU A 205 -10.08 -6.16 11.80
N GLU A 206 -10.96 -5.23 12.14
CA GLU A 206 -10.69 -3.80 12.08
C GLU A 206 -9.49 -3.43 12.95
N THR A 207 -9.43 -3.94 14.18
CA THR A 207 -8.28 -3.75 15.08
C THR A 207 -6.99 -4.27 14.45
N HIS A 208 -7.00 -5.47 13.88
CA HIS A 208 -5.81 -6.06 13.24
C HIS A 208 -5.33 -5.25 12.02
N LEU A 209 -6.25 -4.66 11.25
CA LEU A 209 -5.91 -3.82 10.10
C LEU A 209 -5.33 -2.47 10.54
N LEU A 210 -5.86 -1.88 11.61
CA LEU A 210 -5.36 -0.63 12.18
C LEU A 210 -4.00 -0.81 12.89
N ASP A 211 -3.65 -2.02 13.29
CA ASP A 211 -2.34 -2.36 13.87
C ASP A 211 -1.24 -2.65 12.83
N LEU A 212 -1.57 -2.70 11.53
CA LEU A 212 -0.59 -2.93 10.45
C LEU A 212 0.54 -1.91 10.48
N PHE A 213 1.77 -2.30 10.11
CA PHE A 213 2.95 -1.41 10.08
C PHE A 213 3.44 -0.86 11.43
N HIS A 214 2.76 -1.14 12.55
CA HIS A 214 3.30 -0.84 13.88
C HIS A 214 4.52 -1.74 14.13
N SER A 215 5.70 -1.26 13.74
CA SER A 215 6.96 -1.81 14.24
C SER A 215 7.02 -1.52 15.72
N ASN A 216 6.66 -2.50 16.55
CA ASN A 216 6.81 -2.38 17.99
C ASN A 216 8.31 -2.20 18.28
N PRO A 217 8.76 -1.02 18.77
CA PRO A 217 10.19 -0.75 18.97
C PRO A 217 10.83 -1.70 20.00
N SER A 218 10.03 -2.46 20.75
CA SER A 218 10.48 -3.43 21.74
C SER A 218 11.11 -4.72 21.17
N VAL A 219 11.01 -4.98 19.86
CA VAL A 219 11.65 -6.14 19.21
C VAL A 219 13.01 -5.77 18.60
N SER A 220 13.19 -4.52 18.19
CA SER A 220 14.46 -3.99 17.68
C SER A 220 15.53 -3.91 18.78
N SER A 221 15.13 -3.62 20.02
CA SER A 221 16.06 -3.48 21.15
C SER A 221 16.62 -4.82 21.66
N ARG A 222 15.91 -5.93 21.48
CA ARG A 222 16.33 -7.25 21.99
C ARG A 222 17.38 -7.92 21.12
N THR A 223 17.41 -7.61 19.82
CA THR A 223 18.42 -8.19 18.90
C THR A 223 19.77 -7.49 19.04
N SER A 224 19.77 -6.19 19.38
CA SER A 224 21.01 -5.46 19.73
C SER A 224 21.62 -5.87 21.08
N GLU A 225 20.82 -6.29 22.07
CA GLU A 225 21.33 -6.75 23.38
C GLU A 225 21.87 -8.19 23.36
N ILE A 226 21.34 -9.05 22.49
CA ILE A 226 21.84 -10.44 22.34
C ILE A 226 23.16 -10.46 21.55
N SER A 227 23.34 -9.53 20.60
CA SER A 227 24.59 -9.42 19.83
C SER A 227 25.75 -8.81 20.64
N SER A 228 25.49 -7.98 21.65
CA SER A 228 26.54 -7.43 22.52
C SER A 228 26.96 -8.40 23.63
N ARG A 229 26.03 -9.23 24.14
CA ARG A 229 26.34 -10.24 25.16
C ARG A 229 27.12 -11.45 24.64
N THR A 230 27.08 -11.74 23.34
CA THR A 230 27.83 -12.86 22.75
C THR A 230 29.28 -12.49 22.43
N SER A 231 29.59 -11.20 22.22
CA SER A 231 30.96 -10.70 22.04
C SER A 231 31.76 -10.59 23.35
N GLU A 232 31.12 -10.46 24.51
CA GLU A 232 31.81 -10.36 25.81
C GLU A 232 32.22 -11.72 26.40
N ILE A 233 31.66 -12.83 25.90
CA ILE A 233 31.94 -14.19 26.42
C ILE A 233 33.08 -14.87 25.61
N SER A 234 33.51 -14.27 24.50
CA SER A 234 34.53 -14.85 23.59
C SER A 234 35.84 -14.05 23.52
N SER A 235 36.20 -13.28 24.55
CA SER A 235 37.50 -12.59 24.68
C SER A 235 38.19 -12.91 25.99
#